data_AF-A0A9P1IX85-F1
#
_entry.id   AF-A0A9P1IX85-F1
#
_cell.length_a   1.000
_cell.length_b   1.000
_cell.length_c   1.000
_cell.angle_alpha   90.00
_cell.angle_beta   90.00
_cell.angle_gamma   90.00
#
_symmetry.space_group_name_H-M   'P 1'
#
loop_
_entity.id
_entity.type
_entity.pdbx_description
1 polymer ?
#
loop_
_entity_poly.entity_id
_entity_poly.type
_entity_poly.pdbx_seq_one_letter_code
_entity_poly.pdbx_strand_id
1 'polypeptide(L)'
;MIIITFQFIYRYFAICKVQNIKYFEGKCSFIWIFIGSIFIINIFLIAKLAGRSDGLLEKAFFNEFNISISNVSYFVISYYNENGAVNFNGILSVCNMFLIMTMFSGISLICAIKTYKSLNRTRETVEVLSDVLNTQLFFALIAQTCVPIIFIYTPISIILVAPTLNANGQFLQAVTGFIAIYPILDPILILLIIICYQIVLIYGTLKVSGVLSTTSLDNYDSCASSCLSNINCVSLIFTPSSGSCSIYSMYQVLSYQKNDTLETIVGIKTNSTSLICSSSFSDVDLSGDVNGIAYQFSESDSTFSYETCPDGYKQFTRTRGLWCMKLYNFQTAKIAYNNSYCSQYSAYPSGFDNANEVSYITSQMIANSMYAVDVAVDGYRSSSCFNSTTVWCDDYEYFNNYTSTPAYINWTSTSPSRWTFTYQENRLAIRMANSSIRIKIFNDIASVAWMYGFVCGVPLGNWDFE
;
A
#
# COMPACT_ATOMS: atom_id res chain seq x y z
N MET A 1 -5.58 -31.48 0.47
CA MET A 1 -6.22 -31.26 1.80
C MET A 1 -5.20 -31.36 2.91
N ILE A 2 -4.69 -32.56 3.18
CA ILE A 2 -3.74 -32.83 4.28
C ILE A 2 -2.53 -31.89 4.22
N ILE A 3 -1.86 -31.80 3.06
CA ILE A 3 -0.69 -30.94 2.86
C ILE A 3 -1.02 -29.46 3.10
N ILE A 4 -2.17 -28.99 2.61
CA ILE A 4 -2.62 -27.60 2.76
C ILE A 4 -2.87 -27.30 4.25
N THR A 5 -3.50 -28.21 4.99
CA THR A 5 -3.68 -28.04 6.43
C THR A 5 -2.37 -28.00 7.19
N PHE A 6 -1.37 -28.81 6.79
CA PHE A 6 -0.03 -28.73 7.39
C PHE A 6 0.64 -27.38 7.12
N GLN A 7 0.47 -26.80 5.94
CA GLN A 7 0.93 -25.44 5.63
C GLN A 7 0.27 -24.40 6.56
N PHE A 8 -1.03 -24.51 6.84
CA PHE A 8 -1.72 -23.62 7.80
C PHE A 8 -1.22 -23.79 9.24
N ILE A 9 -0.98 -25.03 9.68
CA ILE A 9 -0.43 -25.30 11.01
C ILE A 9 0.99 -24.75 11.13
N TYR A 10 1.83 -24.97 10.11
CA TYR A 10 3.18 -24.43 10.05
C TYR A 10 3.18 -22.90 10.18
N ARG A 11 2.36 -22.20 9.39
CA ARG A 11 2.24 -20.74 9.44
C ARG A 11 1.76 -20.23 10.79
N TYR A 12 0.79 -20.92 11.39
CA TYR A 12 0.35 -20.60 12.75
C TYR A 12 1.47 -20.76 13.78
N PHE A 13 2.28 -21.82 13.68
CA PHE A 13 3.45 -21.96 14.56
C PHE A 13 4.51 -20.89 14.28
N ALA A 14 4.76 -20.58 13.01
CA ALA A 14 5.73 -19.56 12.63
C ALA A 14 5.40 -18.17 13.22
N ILE A 15 4.12 -17.80 13.24
CA ILE A 15 3.69 -16.46 13.66
C ILE A 15 3.32 -16.41 15.15
N CYS A 16 2.56 -17.40 15.63
CA CYS A 16 1.98 -17.33 16.98
C CYS A 16 2.79 -18.10 18.04
N LYS A 17 3.60 -19.10 17.64
CA LYS A 17 4.32 -19.99 18.56
C LYS A 17 5.65 -20.48 17.98
N VAL A 18 6.60 -19.56 17.75
CA VAL A 18 7.90 -19.84 17.11
C VAL A 18 8.63 -21.05 17.72
N GLN A 19 8.58 -21.20 19.04
CA GLN A 19 9.14 -22.34 19.79
C GLN A 19 8.62 -23.74 19.37
N ASN A 20 7.48 -23.80 18.66
CA ASN A 20 6.91 -25.03 18.12
C ASN A 20 7.31 -25.30 16.65
N ILE A 21 8.03 -24.40 15.97
CA ILE A 21 8.53 -24.63 14.60
C ILE A 21 9.43 -25.86 14.54
N LYS A 22 10.13 -26.20 15.63
CA LYS A 22 10.95 -27.41 15.77
C LYS A 22 10.26 -28.73 15.37
N TYR A 23 8.92 -28.78 15.37
CA TYR A 23 8.16 -29.95 14.91
C TYR A 23 8.14 -30.11 13.39
N PHE A 24 8.46 -29.07 12.63
CA PHE A 24 8.57 -29.07 11.17
C PHE A 24 10.02 -29.16 10.68
N GLU A 25 11.00 -29.02 11.58
CA GLU A 25 12.43 -29.03 11.25
C GLU A 25 13.11 -30.36 11.61
N GLY A 26 14.15 -30.71 10.84
CA GLY A 26 14.98 -31.89 11.08
C GLY A 26 14.20 -33.20 11.14
N LYS A 27 14.59 -34.09 12.07
CA LYS A 27 13.99 -35.43 12.21
C LYS A 27 12.55 -35.42 12.72
N CYS A 28 12.07 -34.32 13.31
CA CYS A 28 10.68 -34.20 13.77
C CYS A 28 9.68 -34.08 12.62
N SER A 29 10.13 -33.63 11.44
CA SER A 29 9.28 -33.48 10.25
C SER A 29 8.65 -34.80 9.78
N PHE A 30 9.31 -35.94 10.06
CA PHE A 30 8.79 -37.28 9.75
C PHE A 30 7.43 -37.57 10.42
N ILE A 31 7.10 -36.91 11.54
CA ILE A 31 5.81 -37.06 12.21
C ILE A 31 4.66 -36.67 11.28
N TRP A 32 4.81 -35.60 10.48
CA TRP A 32 3.77 -35.14 9.56
C TRP A 32 3.60 -36.08 8.37
N ILE A 33 4.68 -36.67 7.88
CA ILE A 33 4.65 -37.69 6.83
C ILE A 33 3.90 -38.93 7.34
N PHE A 34 4.17 -39.34 8.59
CA PHE A 34 3.48 -40.46 9.22
C PHE A 34 1.99 -40.20 9.44
N ILE A 35 1.62 -39.01 9.91
CA ILE A 35 0.21 -38.62 10.03
C ILE A 35 -0.46 -38.62 8.65
N GLY A 36 0.18 -38.04 7.64
CA GLY A 36 -0.34 -38.01 6.28
C GLY A 36 -0.54 -39.40 5.68
N SER A 37 0.41 -40.33 5.90
CA SER A 37 0.32 -41.70 5.38
C SER A 37 -0.84 -42.48 6.03
N ILE A 38 -1.12 -42.29 7.32
CA ILE A 38 -2.27 -42.92 7.99
C ILE A 38 -3.58 -42.53 7.30
N PHE A 39 -3.79 -41.24 7.01
CA PHE A 39 -5.01 -40.79 6.34
C PHE A 39 -5.09 -41.27 4.89
N ILE A 40 -3.96 -41.32 4.17
CA ILE A 40 -3.92 -41.89 2.82
C ILE A 40 -4.31 -43.38 2.86
N ILE A 41 -3.73 -44.16 3.78
CA ILE A 41 -4.04 -45.58 3.97
C ILE A 41 -5.52 -45.76 4.33
N ASN A 42 -6.08 -44.90 5.20
CA ASN A 42 -7.50 -44.92 5.53
C ASN A 42 -8.39 -44.75 4.29
N ILE A 43 -8.08 -43.79 3.41
CA ILE A 43 -8.81 -43.57 2.16
C ILE A 43 -8.74 -44.82 1.26
N PHE A 44 -7.55 -45.44 1.12
CA PHE A 44 -7.39 -46.66 0.32
C PHE A 44 -8.16 -47.87 0.90
N LEU A 45 -8.11 -48.06 2.22
CA LEU A 45 -8.82 -49.15 2.89
C LEU A 45 -10.34 -49.01 2.76
N ILE A 46 -10.85 -47.80 2.93
CA ILE A 46 -12.27 -47.50 2.82
C ILE A 46 -12.76 -47.63 1.38
N ALA A 47 -11.97 -47.18 0.40
CA ALA A 47 -12.25 -47.42 -1.01
C ALA A 47 -12.31 -48.91 -1.35
N LYS A 48 -11.44 -49.72 -0.74
CA LYS A 48 -11.48 -51.19 -0.89
C LYS A 48 -12.73 -51.81 -0.24
N LEU A 49 -13.14 -51.30 0.92
CA LEU A 49 -14.35 -51.74 1.64
C LEU A 49 -15.66 -51.35 0.95
N ALA A 50 -15.67 -50.21 0.24
CA ALA A 50 -16.80 -49.76 -0.56
C ALA A 50 -17.17 -50.75 -1.69
N GLY A 51 -16.25 -51.64 -2.06
CA GLY A 51 -16.42 -52.60 -3.15
C GLY A 51 -16.13 -51.98 -4.51
N ARG A 52 -15.33 -52.66 -5.32
CA ARG A 52 -15.08 -52.31 -6.73
C ARG A 52 -16.29 -52.77 -7.57
N SER A 53 -17.06 -51.83 -8.09
CA SER A 53 -18.14 -52.12 -9.06
C SER A 53 -17.65 -51.86 -10.49
N ASP A 54 -16.55 -52.50 -10.87
CA ASP A 54 -15.81 -52.22 -12.11
C ASP A 54 -16.69 -52.33 -13.36
N GLY A 55 -17.63 -53.29 -13.39
CA GLY A 55 -18.48 -53.55 -14.57
C GLY A 55 -19.59 -52.52 -14.83
N LEU A 56 -20.12 -51.86 -13.79
CA LEU A 56 -21.10 -50.77 -13.95
C LEU A 56 -20.41 -49.49 -14.43
N LEU A 57 -19.23 -49.24 -13.88
CA LEU A 57 -18.42 -48.09 -14.22
C LEU A 57 -17.94 -48.16 -15.67
N GLU A 58 -17.46 -49.33 -16.12
CA GLU A 58 -16.95 -49.54 -17.47
C GLU A 58 -18.00 -49.23 -18.53
N LYS A 59 -19.24 -49.68 -18.32
CA LYS A 59 -20.36 -49.36 -19.20
C LYS A 59 -20.70 -47.87 -19.21
N ALA A 60 -20.69 -47.21 -18.07
CA ALA A 60 -20.99 -45.78 -17.97
C ALA A 60 -19.92 -44.91 -18.64
N PHE A 61 -18.63 -45.19 -18.40
CA PHE A 61 -17.53 -44.44 -19.02
C PHE A 61 -17.41 -44.69 -20.52
N PHE A 62 -17.63 -45.92 -20.97
CA PHE A 62 -17.60 -46.23 -22.40
C PHE A 62 -18.75 -45.55 -23.15
N ASN A 63 -19.96 -45.55 -22.58
CA ASN A 63 -21.11 -44.91 -23.22
C ASN A 63 -21.01 -43.38 -23.27
N GLU A 64 -20.46 -42.74 -22.24
CA GLU A 64 -20.41 -41.28 -22.13
C GLU A 64 -19.15 -40.68 -22.80
N PHE A 65 -18.00 -41.35 -22.70
CA PHE A 65 -16.70 -40.80 -23.13
C PHE A 65 -15.99 -41.65 -24.20
N ASN A 66 -16.52 -42.83 -24.56
CA ASN A 66 -15.91 -43.79 -25.51
C ASN A 66 -14.49 -44.22 -25.11
N ILE A 67 -14.23 -44.33 -23.80
CA ILE A 67 -12.93 -44.70 -23.22
C ILE A 67 -13.05 -46.02 -22.46
N SER A 68 -12.13 -46.95 -22.73
CA SER A 68 -11.96 -48.17 -21.93
C SER A 68 -11.30 -47.84 -20.58
N ILE A 69 -11.91 -48.32 -19.49
CA ILE A 69 -11.43 -48.13 -18.13
C ILE A 69 -10.07 -48.81 -17.87
N SER A 70 -9.68 -49.78 -18.69
CA SER A 70 -8.37 -50.44 -18.62
C SER A 70 -7.18 -49.49 -18.78
N ASN A 71 -7.40 -48.32 -19.39
CA ASN A 71 -6.34 -47.39 -19.76
C ASN A 71 -6.20 -46.20 -18.78
N VAL A 72 -7.02 -46.14 -17.72
CA VAL A 72 -7.09 -44.97 -16.83
C VAL A 72 -7.10 -45.41 -15.36
N SER A 73 -6.29 -44.75 -14.54
CA SER A 73 -6.36 -44.88 -13.07
C SER A 73 -7.56 -44.09 -12.55
N TYR A 74 -8.51 -44.77 -11.90
CA TYR A 74 -9.72 -44.14 -11.35
C TYR A 74 -9.90 -44.46 -9.86
N PHE A 75 -10.54 -43.54 -9.16
CA PHE A 75 -11.03 -43.72 -7.79
C PHE A 75 -12.55 -43.63 -7.82
N VAL A 76 -13.23 -44.70 -7.42
CA VAL A 76 -14.70 -44.78 -7.50
C VAL A 76 -15.29 -45.29 -6.21
N ILE A 77 -16.39 -44.64 -5.81
CA ILE A 77 -17.23 -45.07 -4.72
C ILE A 77 -18.58 -45.43 -5.32
N SER A 78 -18.99 -46.68 -5.17
CA SER A 78 -20.28 -47.14 -5.69
C SER A 78 -21.38 -46.91 -4.65
N TYR A 79 -22.39 -46.11 -5.00
CA TYR A 79 -23.52 -45.77 -4.12
C TYR A 79 -24.60 -46.86 -4.14
N TYR A 80 -24.66 -47.64 -5.21
CA TYR A 80 -25.65 -48.68 -5.45
C TYR A 80 -24.95 -49.97 -5.88
N ASN A 81 -25.41 -51.09 -5.36
CA ASN A 81 -24.97 -52.41 -5.79
C ASN A 81 -25.50 -52.75 -7.19
N GLU A 82 -24.98 -53.80 -7.81
CA GLU A 82 -25.42 -54.25 -9.15
C GLU A 82 -26.91 -54.61 -9.24
N ASN A 83 -27.52 -54.96 -8.11
CA ASN A 83 -28.95 -55.24 -7.98
C ASN A 83 -29.81 -53.98 -7.75
N GLY A 84 -29.23 -52.78 -7.81
CA GLY A 84 -29.91 -51.50 -7.58
C GLY A 84 -30.17 -51.14 -6.12
N ALA A 85 -29.81 -52.02 -5.16
CA ALA A 85 -29.92 -51.72 -3.74
C ALA A 85 -28.83 -50.73 -3.28
N VAL A 86 -29.10 -49.93 -2.26
CA VAL A 86 -28.12 -49.00 -1.69
C VAL A 86 -26.92 -49.77 -1.15
N ASN A 87 -25.71 -49.36 -1.55
CA ASN A 87 -24.47 -49.89 -1.02
C ASN A 87 -24.11 -49.15 0.27
N PHE A 88 -24.46 -49.74 1.42
CA PHE A 88 -24.15 -49.16 2.73
C PHE A 88 -22.65 -48.91 2.95
N ASN A 89 -21.76 -49.77 2.41
CA ASN A 89 -20.32 -49.56 2.50
C ASN A 89 -19.87 -48.36 1.67
N GLY A 90 -20.50 -48.14 0.50
CA GLY A 90 -20.30 -46.95 -0.32
C GLY A 90 -20.72 -45.69 0.40
N ILE A 91 -21.93 -45.66 0.98
CA ILE A 91 -22.43 -44.52 1.76
C ILE A 91 -21.53 -44.24 2.98
N LEU A 92 -21.12 -45.29 3.71
CA LEU A 92 -20.19 -45.14 4.83
C LEU A 92 -18.85 -44.54 4.40
N SER A 93 -18.37 -44.89 3.21
CA SER A 93 -17.13 -44.36 2.63
C SER A 93 -17.24 -42.87 2.31
N VAL A 94 -18.38 -42.44 1.77
CA VAL A 94 -18.68 -41.03 1.49
C VAL A 94 -18.76 -40.24 2.80
N CYS A 95 -19.47 -40.76 3.80
CA CYS A 95 -19.54 -40.16 5.14
C CYS A 95 -18.15 -39.98 5.77
N ASN A 96 -17.27 -40.98 5.66
CA ASN A 96 -15.89 -40.87 6.14
C ASN A 96 -15.10 -39.80 5.40
N MET A 97 -15.22 -39.72 4.07
CA MET A 97 -14.56 -38.68 3.27
C MET A 97 -15.04 -37.27 3.67
N PHE A 98 -16.35 -37.08 3.86
CA PHE A 98 -16.89 -35.81 4.35
C PHE A 98 -16.39 -35.46 5.77
N LEU A 99 -16.28 -36.45 6.66
CA LEU A 99 -15.76 -36.23 8.00
C LEU A 99 -14.29 -35.77 7.97
N ILE A 100 -13.45 -36.44 7.18
CA ILE A 100 -12.04 -36.06 6.99
C ILE A 100 -11.94 -34.66 6.39
N MET A 101 -12.70 -34.38 5.32
CA MET A 101 -12.72 -33.06 4.67
C MET A 101 -13.11 -31.96 5.64
N THR A 102 -14.15 -32.18 6.45
CA THR A 102 -14.65 -31.21 7.43
C THR A 102 -13.63 -30.99 8.55
N MET A 103 -12.98 -32.05 9.04
CA MET A 103 -11.93 -31.95 10.05
C MET A 103 -10.73 -31.14 9.57
N PHE A 104 -10.15 -31.49 8.41
CA PHE A 104 -8.97 -30.79 7.89
C PHE A 104 -9.28 -29.33 7.53
N SER A 105 -10.45 -29.07 6.96
CA SER A 105 -10.90 -27.72 6.66
C SER A 105 -11.13 -26.90 7.94
N GLY A 106 -11.72 -27.51 8.97
CA GLY A 106 -11.92 -26.89 10.28
C GLY A 106 -10.60 -26.54 10.97
N ILE A 107 -9.62 -27.44 10.95
CA ILE A 107 -8.27 -27.18 11.49
C ILE A 107 -7.61 -26.02 10.73
N SER A 108 -7.64 -26.03 9.40
CA SER A 108 -7.11 -24.94 8.57
C SER A 108 -7.77 -23.61 8.90
N LEU A 109 -9.10 -23.58 9.05
CA LEU A 109 -9.86 -22.37 9.38
C LEU A 109 -9.51 -21.85 10.78
N ILE A 110 -9.41 -22.73 11.79
CA ILE A 110 -9.01 -22.34 13.15
C ILE A 110 -7.60 -21.77 13.16
N CYS A 111 -6.65 -22.42 12.48
CA CYS A 111 -5.28 -21.92 12.34
C CYS A 111 -5.26 -20.56 11.64
N ALA A 112 -5.98 -20.40 10.53
CA ALA A 112 -6.08 -19.14 9.81
C ALA A 112 -6.66 -18.01 10.68
N ILE A 113 -7.76 -18.25 11.40
CA ILE A 113 -8.39 -17.27 12.30
C ILE A 113 -7.45 -16.89 13.45
N LYS A 114 -6.73 -17.86 14.02
CA LYS A 114 -5.78 -17.58 15.11
C LYS A 114 -4.59 -16.77 14.63
N THR A 115 -4.03 -17.12 13.46
CA THR A 115 -2.97 -16.35 12.81
C THR A 115 -3.45 -14.93 12.50
N TYR A 116 -4.66 -14.78 11.95
CA TYR A 116 -5.32 -13.48 11.72
C TYR A 116 -5.38 -12.63 12.99
N LYS A 117 -5.91 -13.19 14.09
CA LYS A 117 -6.06 -12.46 15.35
C LYS A 117 -4.71 -12.06 15.93
N SER A 118 -3.70 -12.92 15.80
CA SER A 118 -2.34 -12.64 16.26
C SER A 118 -1.72 -11.49 15.46
N LEU A 119 -1.79 -11.54 14.13
CA LEU A 119 -1.28 -10.47 13.26
C LEU A 119 -1.97 -9.13 13.55
N ASN A 120 -3.29 -9.14 13.70
CA ASN A 120 -4.05 -7.92 13.99
C ASN A 120 -3.76 -7.36 15.40
N ARG A 121 -3.42 -8.21 16.37
CA ARG A 121 -3.02 -7.75 17.72
C ARG A 121 -1.62 -7.16 17.73
N THR A 122 -0.69 -7.73 16.97
CA THR A 122 0.67 -7.18 16.84
C THR A 122 0.65 -5.82 16.11
N ARG A 123 -0.30 -5.62 15.20
CA ARG A 123 -0.56 -4.35 14.49
C ARG A 123 -0.87 -3.18 15.44
N GLU A 124 -1.53 -3.42 16.57
CA GLU A 124 -1.88 -2.38 17.56
C GLU A 124 -0.70 -1.94 18.44
N THR A 125 0.40 -2.71 18.46
CA THR A 125 1.53 -2.52 19.39
C THR A 125 2.84 -2.06 18.73
N VAL A 126 2.91 -2.03 17.40
CA VAL A 126 4.13 -1.69 16.65
C VAL A 126 3.84 -0.47 15.78
N GLU A 127 4.69 0.57 15.84
CA GLU A 127 4.58 1.77 15.00
C GLU A 127 4.45 1.45 13.50
N VAL A 128 3.81 2.40 12.80
CA VAL A 128 3.29 2.47 11.41
C VAL A 128 4.04 1.67 10.31
N LEU A 129 5.30 1.32 10.53
CA LEU A 129 6.19 0.48 9.72
C LEU A 129 5.71 -0.94 9.42
N SER A 130 5.00 -1.53 10.37
CA SER A 130 4.62 -2.95 10.30
C SER A 130 3.44 -3.19 9.37
N ASP A 131 2.74 -2.14 8.91
CA ASP A 131 1.40 -2.30 8.36
C ASP A 131 1.40 -2.81 6.92
N VAL A 132 2.26 -2.32 6.02
CA VAL A 132 2.22 -2.70 4.59
C VAL A 132 2.68 -4.14 4.34
N LEU A 133 3.83 -4.55 4.89
CA LEU A 133 4.34 -5.91 4.72
C LEU A 133 3.44 -6.93 5.44
N ASN A 134 2.99 -6.64 6.67
CA ASN A 134 2.03 -7.53 7.32
C ASN A 134 0.67 -7.53 6.61
N THR A 135 0.24 -6.43 6.01
CA THR A 135 -0.98 -6.36 5.19
C THR A 135 -0.84 -7.17 3.90
N GLN A 136 0.30 -7.16 3.23
CA GLN A 136 0.56 -7.99 2.05
C GLN A 136 0.63 -9.47 2.41
N LEU A 137 1.38 -9.84 3.46
CA LEU A 137 1.42 -11.22 3.97
C LEU A 137 0.03 -11.68 4.45
N PHE A 138 -0.77 -10.77 4.98
CA PHE A 138 -2.15 -10.99 5.39
C PHE A 138 -3.08 -11.23 4.20
N PHE A 139 -3.05 -10.38 3.17
CA PHE A 139 -3.83 -10.58 1.95
C PHE A 139 -3.40 -11.86 1.23
N ALA A 140 -2.10 -12.17 1.22
CA ALA A 140 -1.59 -13.42 0.66
C ALA A 140 -2.11 -14.63 1.44
N LEU A 141 -2.17 -14.54 2.78
CA LEU A 141 -2.71 -15.60 3.62
C LEU A 141 -4.22 -15.80 3.41
N ILE A 142 -4.99 -14.72 3.25
CA ILE A 142 -6.43 -14.78 2.93
C ILE A 142 -6.63 -15.42 1.56
N ALA A 143 -5.93 -14.95 0.53
CA ALA A 143 -6.02 -15.48 -0.82
C ALA A 143 -5.68 -16.98 -0.85
N GLN A 144 -4.59 -17.38 -0.18
CA GLN A 144 -4.17 -18.78 -0.09
C GLN A 144 -5.14 -19.66 0.71
N THR A 145 -6.02 -19.08 1.53
CA THR A 145 -7.11 -19.81 2.20
C THR A 145 -8.33 -19.92 1.30
N CYS A 146 -8.72 -18.84 0.62
CA CYS A 146 -9.91 -18.79 -0.22
C CYS A 146 -9.77 -19.62 -1.50
N VAL A 147 -8.59 -19.63 -2.12
CA VAL A 147 -8.35 -20.30 -3.41
C VAL A 147 -8.57 -21.81 -3.33
N PRO A 148 -7.96 -22.58 -2.40
CA PRO A 148 -8.26 -24.00 -2.25
C PRO A 148 -9.71 -24.30 -1.91
N ILE A 149 -10.38 -23.43 -1.14
CA ILE A 149 -11.80 -23.61 -0.78
C ILE A 149 -12.67 -23.58 -2.05
N ILE A 150 -12.47 -22.57 -2.90
CA ILE A 150 -13.26 -22.37 -4.12
C ILE A 150 -12.90 -23.39 -5.20
N PHE A 151 -11.62 -23.63 -5.45
CA PHE A 151 -11.16 -24.39 -6.61
C PHE A 151 -10.93 -25.87 -6.34
N ILE A 152 -10.85 -26.29 -5.07
CA ILE A 152 -10.68 -27.72 -4.74
C ILE A 152 -11.79 -28.21 -3.80
N TYR A 153 -12.09 -27.50 -2.71
CA TYR A 153 -12.93 -28.08 -1.66
C TYR A 153 -14.39 -28.15 -2.13
N THR A 154 -14.91 -27.04 -2.67
CA THR A 154 -16.26 -26.97 -3.20
C THR A 154 -16.48 -27.95 -4.37
N PRO A 155 -15.60 -28.02 -5.40
CA PRO A 155 -15.75 -28.99 -6.48
C PRO A 155 -15.74 -30.45 -6.02
N ILE A 156 -14.84 -30.83 -5.10
CA ILE A 156 -14.80 -32.19 -4.56
C ILE A 156 -16.09 -32.51 -3.80
N SER A 157 -16.60 -31.59 -2.98
CA SER A 157 -17.87 -31.79 -2.28
C SER A 157 -19.04 -31.95 -3.25
N ILE A 158 -19.09 -31.16 -4.34
CA ILE A 158 -20.12 -31.29 -5.38
C ILE A 158 -20.02 -32.67 -6.05
N ILE A 159 -18.82 -33.12 -6.42
CA ILE A 159 -18.61 -34.44 -7.05
C ILE A 159 -19.07 -35.58 -6.13
N LEU A 160 -18.86 -35.45 -4.81
CA LEU A 160 -19.29 -36.45 -3.83
C LEU A 160 -20.82 -36.46 -3.61
N VAL A 161 -21.53 -35.33 -3.77
CA VAL A 161 -23.01 -35.30 -3.62
C VAL A 161 -23.72 -35.58 -4.95
N ALA A 162 -23.10 -35.26 -6.08
CA ALA A 162 -23.70 -35.36 -7.41
C ALA A 162 -24.42 -36.68 -7.73
N PRO A 163 -23.90 -37.88 -7.35
CA PRO A 163 -24.58 -39.14 -7.59
C PRO A 163 -25.92 -39.29 -6.86
N THR A 164 -26.13 -38.62 -5.72
CA THR A 164 -27.40 -38.67 -4.98
C THR A 164 -28.45 -37.71 -5.57
N LEU A 165 -28.02 -36.74 -6.38
CA LEU A 165 -28.88 -35.76 -7.04
C LEU A 165 -29.15 -36.09 -8.51
N ASN A 166 -28.64 -37.23 -9.02
CA ASN A 166 -28.68 -37.61 -10.44
C ASN A 166 -28.14 -36.50 -11.37
N ALA A 167 -27.04 -35.86 -10.98
CA ALA A 167 -26.41 -34.83 -11.81
C ALA A 167 -25.82 -35.43 -13.11
N ASN A 168 -25.85 -34.66 -14.20
CA ASN A 168 -25.36 -35.11 -15.51
C ASN A 168 -23.81 -35.11 -15.60
N GLY A 169 -23.26 -35.97 -16.46
CA GLY A 169 -21.81 -36.14 -16.64
C GLY A 169 -21.11 -34.87 -17.12
N GLN A 170 -21.75 -34.08 -18.00
CA GLN A 170 -21.20 -32.82 -18.51
C GLN A 170 -21.02 -31.76 -17.41
N PHE A 171 -21.95 -31.67 -16.45
CA PHE A 171 -21.80 -30.78 -15.29
C PHE A 171 -20.61 -31.21 -14.42
N LEU A 172 -20.47 -32.51 -14.16
CA LEU A 172 -19.34 -33.03 -13.39
C LEU A 172 -18.00 -32.79 -14.07
N GLN A 173 -17.95 -32.87 -15.41
CA GLN A 173 -16.76 -32.52 -16.19
C GLN A 173 -16.41 -31.03 -16.08
N ALA A 174 -17.40 -30.14 -16.09
CA ALA A 174 -17.15 -28.72 -15.84
C ALA A 174 -16.61 -28.47 -14.42
N VAL A 175 -17.15 -29.18 -13.42
CA VAL A 175 -16.71 -29.09 -12.01
C VAL A 175 -15.26 -29.59 -11.83
N THR A 176 -14.86 -30.66 -12.49
CA THR A 176 -13.46 -31.15 -12.42
C THR A 176 -12.46 -30.18 -13.07
N GLY A 177 -12.90 -29.34 -14.01
CA GLY A 177 -12.09 -28.27 -14.58
C GLY A 177 -11.58 -27.25 -13.54
N PHE A 178 -12.38 -26.93 -12.51
CA PHE A 178 -11.95 -26.05 -11.42
C PHE A 178 -10.79 -26.65 -10.61
N ILE A 179 -10.81 -27.97 -10.39
CA ILE A 179 -9.74 -28.68 -9.68
C ILE A 179 -8.44 -28.65 -10.48
N ALA A 180 -8.52 -28.79 -11.81
CA ALA A 180 -7.35 -28.80 -12.68
C ALA A 180 -6.62 -27.45 -12.75
N ILE A 181 -7.34 -26.34 -12.55
CA ILE A 181 -6.79 -24.98 -12.63
C ILE A 181 -6.06 -24.55 -11.35
N TYR A 182 -6.43 -25.12 -10.19
CA TYR A 182 -5.87 -24.74 -8.88
C TYR A 182 -4.33 -24.64 -8.83
N PRO A 183 -3.55 -25.63 -9.32
CA PRO A 183 -2.10 -25.60 -9.20
C PRO A 183 -1.43 -24.39 -9.89
N ILE A 184 -2.11 -23.80 -10.87
CA ILE A 184 -1.64 -22.62 -11.61
C ILE A 184 -2.06 -21.33 -10.88
N LEU A 185 -3.29 -21.27 -10.38
CA LEU A 185 -3.83 -20.06 -9.75
C LEU A 185 -3.17 -19.73 -8.41
N ASP A 186 -2.89 -20.73 -7.58
CA ASP A 186 -2.30 -20.53 -6.24
C ASP A 186 -0.96 -19.76 -6.28
N PRO A 187 0.04 -20.16 -7.09
CA PRO A 187 1.29 -19.40 -7.17
C PRO A 187 1.12 -18.03 -7.84
N ILE A 188 0.29 -17.89 -8.88
CA ILE A 188 0.08 -16.62 -9.56
C ILE A 188 -0.53 -15.58 -8.62
N LEU A 189 -1.55 -15.97 -7.84
CA LEU A 189 -2.20 -15.06 -6.89
C LEU A 189 -1.26 -14.60 -5.79
N ILE A 190 -0.38 -15.49 -5.31
CA ILE A 190 0.65 -15.12 -4.32
C ILE A 190 1.63 -14.11 -4.92
N LEU A 191 2.07 -14.31 -6.16
CA LEU A 191 3.00 -13.42 -6.85
C LEU A 191 2.39 -12.03 -7.11
N LEU A 192 1.09 -11.93 -7.38
CA LEU A 192 0.41 -10.66 -7.57
C LEU A 192 0.21 -9.86 -6.28
N ILE A 193 0.16 -10.52 -5.11
CA ILE A 193 -0.15 -9.88 -3.83
C ILE A 193 1.11 -9.34 -3.13
N ILE A 194 2.29 -9.91 -3.39
CA ILE A 194 3.55 -9.52 -2.73
C ILE A 194 4.29 -8.52 -3.63
N ILE A 195 4.28 -7.23 -3.26
CA ILE A 195 5.09 -6.20 -3.93
C ILE A 195 6.48 -6.21 -3.32
N CYS A 196 7.51 -6.48 -4.12
CA CYS A 196 8.90 -6.49 -3.68
C CYS A 196 9.51 -5.08 -3.75
N TYR A 197 9.92 -4.54 -2.62
CA TYR A 197 10.79 -3.35 -2.57
C TYR A 197 12.24 -3.80 -2.73
N GLN A 198 13.02 -3.12 -3.58
CA GLN A 198 14.45 -3.40 -3.76
C GLN A 198 15.29 -2.23 -3.26
N ILE A 199 16.45 -2.53 -2.66
CA ILE A 199 17.47 -1.51 -2.39
C ILE A 199 18.57 -1.63 -3.43
N VAL A 200 18.79 -0.54 -4.16
CA VAL A 200 19.91 -0.38 -5.09
C VAL A 200 21.09 0.16 -4.31
N LEU A 201 22.26 -0.45 -4.51
CA LEU A 201 23.49 -0.08 -3.84
C LEU A 201 24.34 0.84 -4.72
N ILE A 202 24.76 1.96 -4.15
CA ILE A 202 25.68 2.90 -4.77
C ILE A 202 26.83 3.17 -3.80
N TYR A 203 28.06 3.08 -4.30
CA TYR A 203 29.23 3.57 -3.58
C TYR A 203 29.33 5.08 -3.80
N GLY A 204 29.35 5.84 -2.71
CA GLY A 204 29.28 7.29 -2.80
C GLY A 204 28.98 7.98 -1.49
N THR A 205 28.73 9.29 -1.60
CA THR A 205 28.34 10.14 -0.49
C THR A 205 26.93 10.68 -0.72
N LEU A 206 26.19 10.82 0.37
CA LEU A 206 24.84 11.38 0.37
C LEU A 206 24.90 12.79 0.94
N LYS A 207 24.44 13.79 0.18
CA LYS A 207 24.20 15.13 0.71
C LYS A 207 22.82 15.15 1.36
N VAL A 208 22.76 15.51 2.64
CA VAL A 208 21.55 15.43 3.44
C VAL A 208 21.28 16.68 4.26
N SER A 209 20.01 16.94 4.55
CA SER A 209 19.54 18.02 5.43
C SER A 209 18.88 17.45 6.69
N GLY A 210 19.65 16.72 7.50
CA GLY A 210 19.18 16.03 8.71
C GLY A 210 19.19 14.51 8.57
N VAL A 211 18.81 13.79 9.64
CA VAL A 211 18.79 12.31 9.69
C VAL A 211 17.45 11.86 10.26
N LEU A 212 16.82 10.83 9.66
CA LEU A 212 15.53 10.29 10.14
C LEU A 212 15.76 9.45 11.41
N SER A 213 16.72 8.53 11.35
CA SER A 213 17.18 7.78 12.51
C SER A 213 18.57 7.21 12.27
N THR A 214 19.38 7.16 13.31
CA THR A 214 20.70 6.51 13.32
C THR A 214 20.70 5.37 14.33
N THR A 215 21.21 4.22 13.92
CA THR A 215 21.36 3.03 14.77
C THR A 215 22.73 2.39 14.51
N SER A 216 23.31 1.76 15.54
CA SER A 216 24.50 0.94 15.37
C SER A 216 24.06 -0.48 15.01
N LEU A 217 24.47 -0.97 13.83
CA LEU A 217 24.13 -2.30 13.34
C LEU A 217 25.38 -2.99 12.80
N ASP A 218 25.51 -4.28 13.13
CA ASP A 218 26.72 -5.06 12.81
C ASP A 218 26.84 -5.45 11.33
N ASN A 219 25.75 -5.34 10.56
CA ASN A 219 25.70 -5.75 9.15
C ASN A 219 24.81 -4.83 8.30
N TYR A 220 25.21 -4.64 7.04
CA TYR A 220 24.45 -3.92 6.02
C TYR A 220 23.05 -4.51 5.81
N ASP A 221 22.90 -5.84 5.78
CA ASP A 221 21.58 -6.46 5.53
C ASP A 221 20.54 -6.05 6.57
N SER A 222 20.97 -5.86 7.82
CA SER A 222 20.12 -5.36 8.91
C SER A 222 19.73 -3.89 8.70
N CYS A 223 20.66 -3.07 8.20
CA CYS A 223 20.42 -1.67 7.86
C CYS A 223 19.46 -1.53 6.66
N ALA A 224 19.68 -2.34 5.62
CA ALA A 224 18.82 -2.47 4.45
C ALA A 224 17.40 -2.89 4.86
N SER A 225 17.27 -3.91 5.71
CA SER A 225 15.99 -4.35 6.26
C SER A 225 15.28 -3.25 7.05
N SER A 226 16.04 -2.41 7.78
CA SER A 226 15.49 -1.27 8.53
C SER A 226 14.96 -0.16 7.61
N CYS A 227 15.60 0.11 6.47
CA CYS A 227 15.07 1.04 5.48
C CYS A 227 13.91 0.45 4.63
N LEU A 228 13.98 -0.85 4.27
CA LEU A 228 12.91 -1.55 3.57
C LEU A 228 11.62 -1.55 4.40
N SER A 229 11.73 -1.83 5.69
CA SER A 229 10.61 -1.73 6.60
C SER A 229 10.09 -0.30 6.68
N ASN A 230 10.97 0.72 6.70
CA ASN A 230 10.54 2.10 6.88
C ASN A 230 9.83 2.73 5.67
N ILE A 231 8.53 3.03 5.82
CA ILE A 231 7.70 3.62 4.76
C ILE A 231 8.18 5.02 4.33
N ASN A 232 8.76 5.77 5.26
CA ASN A 232 9.31 7.08 4.97
C ASN A 232 10.76 7.01 4.49
N CYS A 233 11.43 5.85 4.57
CA CYS A 233 12.80 5.71 4.12
C CYS A 233 12.88 5.65 2.60
N VAL A 234 13.62 6.58 2.02
CA VAL A 234 14.03 6.57 0.60
C VAL A 234 15.47 6.11 0.48
N SER A 235 16.30 6.38 1.50
CA SER A 235 17.73 6.09 1.43
C SER A 235 18.33 5.71 2.76
N LEU A 236 19.45 5.00 2.70
CA LEU A 236 20.26 4.66 3.86
C LEU A 236 21.74 4.88 3.56
N ILE A 237 22.52 5.16 4.60
CA ILE A 237 23.98 5.11 4.59
C ILE A 237 24.41 4.07 5.61
N PHE A 238 25.28 3.16 5.19
CA PHE A 238 25.97 2.22 6.06
C PHE A 238 27.48 2.44 5.97
N THR A 239 28.13 2.59 7.13
CA THR A 239 29.57 2.78 7.24
C THR A 239 30.20 1.52 7.87
N PRO A 240 30.87 0.65 7.08
CA PRO A 240 31.40 -0.62 7.59
C PRO A 240 32.42 -0.47 8.72
N SER A 241 33.22 0.60 8.69
CA SER A 241 34.29 0.84 9.68
C SER A 241 33.76 1.17 11.08
N SER A 242 32.56 1.72 11.19
CA SER A 242 31.93 2.13 12.46
C SER A 242 30.66 1.35 12.81
N GLY A 243 30.15 0.51 11.89
CA GLY A 243 28.85 -0.16 12.05
C GLY A 243 27.68 0.81 12.13
N SER A 244 27.85 2.05 11.66
CA SER A 244 26.81 3.08 11.70
C SER A 244 25.83 2.90 10.56
N CYS A 245 24.53 2.82 10.87
CA CYS A 245 23.43 2.81 9.93
C CYS A 245 22.57 4.07 10.13
N SER A 246 22.47 4.91 9.11
CA SER A 246 21.58 6.07 9.11
C SER A 246 20.58 5.94 7.97
N ILE A 247 19.29 6.10 8.26
CA ILE A 247 18.24 6.12 7.24
C ILE A 247 17.70 7.54 7.07
N TYR A 248 17.19 7.82 5.87
CA TYR A 248 16.80 9.15 5.43
C TYR A 248 15.44 9.10 4.75
N SER A 249 14.63 10.11 5.06
CA SER A 249 13.38 10.32 4.36
C SER A 249 13.58 11.07 3.05
N MET A 250 12.53 11.06 2.22
CA MET A 250 12.48 11.78 0.95
C MET A 250 12.98 13.23 1.08
N TYR A 251 12.51 13.95 2.09
CA TYR A 251 12.81 15.37 2.28
C TYR A 251 14.22 15.66 2.80
N GLN A 252 14.94 14.64 3.28
CA GLN A 252 16.27 14.80 3.85
C GLN A 252 17.37 14.52 2.84
N VAL A 253 17.05 13.96 1.69
CA VAL A 253 17.99 13.60 0.64
C VAL A 253 18.08 14.75 -0.36
N LEU A 254 19.25 15.38 -0.47
CA LEU A 254 19.47 16.48 -1.41
C LEU A 254 20.02 15.96 -2.74
N SER A 255 21.08 15.16 -2.68
CA SER A 255 21.70 14.56 -3.86
C SER A 255 22.62 13.41 -3.46
N TYR A 256 22.85 12.49 -4.37
CA TYR A 256 23.84 11.43 -4.28
C TYR A 256 25.02 11.79 -5.14
N GLN A 257 26.23 11.64 -4.64
CA GLN A 257 27.44 11.79 -5.43
C GLN A 257 28.15 10.44 -5.47
N LYS A 258 28.31 9.88 -6.67
CA LYS A 258 29.05 8.63 -6.83
C LYS A 258 30.52 8.86 -6.46
N ASN A 259 31.06 7.97 -5.65
CA ASN A 259 32.48 7.96 -5.31
C ASN A 259 32.91 6.50 -5.14
N ASP A 260 33.98 6.10 -5.80
CA ASP A 260 34.42 4.69 -5.85
C ASP A 260 35.12 4.22 -4.56
N THR A 261 35.02 4.99 -3.46
CA THR A 261 35.59 4.61 -2.17
C THR A 261 34.64 3.68 -1.40
N LEU A 262 35.15 2.53 -0.95
CA LEU A 262 34.41 1.50 -0.20
C LEU A 262 34.06 1.90 1.25
N GLU A 263 34.29 3.15 1.65
CA GLU A 263 34.12 3.61 3.03
C GLU A 263 32.65 3.79 3.43
N THR A 264 31.78 4.10 2.46
CA THR A 264 30.35 4.33 2.69
C THR A 264 29.50 3.67 1.62
N ILE A 265 28.55 2.86 2.06
CA ILE A 265 27.56 2.21 1.20
C ILE A 265 26.28 3.02 1.29
N VAL A 266 25.79 3.51 0.15
CA VAL A 266 24.50 4.21 0.07
C VAL A 266 23.48 3.27 -0.56
N GLY A 267 22.36 3.07 0.13
CA GLY A 267 21.22 2.32 -0.40
C GLY A 267 20.10 3.27 -0.83
N ILE A 268 19.53 3.03 -2.01
CA ILE A 268 18.33 3.72 -2.51
C ILE A 268 17.19 2.72 -2.57
N LYS A 269 16.09 2.99 -1.88
CA LYS A 269 14.87 2.19 -1.98
C LYS A 269 14.21 2.49 -3.33
N THR A 270 13.76 1.45 -4.04
CA THR A 270 13.12 1.57 -5.35
C THR A 270 11.92 0.64 -5.44
N ASN A 271 10.94 1.01 -6.26
CA ASN A 271 9.86 0.12 -6.63
C ASN A 271 10.35 -0.79 -7.75
N SER A 272 10.30 -2.11 -7.54
CA SER A 272 10.69 -3.06 -8.59
C SER A 272 9.51 -3.85 -9.10
N THR A 273 9.33 -3.86 -10.42
CA THR A 273 8.40 -4.72 -11.14
C THR A 273 9.01 -6.09 -11.48
N SER A 274 10.32 -6.27 -11.23
CA SER A 274 11.07 -7.49 -11.55
C SER A 274 11.46 -8.28 -10.30
N LEU A 275 11.24 -9.59 -10.31
CA LEU A 275 11.73 -10.52 -9.28
C LEU A 275 13.25 -10.77 -9.35
N ILE A 276 13.92 -10.33 -10.42
CA ILE A 276 15.35 -10.56 -10.68
C ILE A 276 16.08 -9.23 -10.53
N CYS A 277 17.06 -9.16 -9.63
CA CYS A 277 17.97 -8.02 -9.53
C CYS A 277 18.80 -7.93 -10.82
N SER A 278 18.71 -6.81 -11.54
CA SER A 278 19.61 -6.59 -12.67
C SER A 278 21.05 -6.42 -12.15
N SER A 279 22.00 -7.01 -12.86
CA SER A 279 23.43 -6.85 -12.57
C SER A 279 24.01 -5.53 -13.05
N SER A 280 23.25 -4.75 -13.83
CA SER A 280 23.66 -3.44 -14.35
C SER A 280 22.77 -2.31 -13.81
N PHE A 281 23.42 -1.24 -13.35
CA PHE A 281 22.77 -0.02 -12.87
C PHE A 281 21.93 0.68 -13.95
N SER A 282 22.30 0.56 -15.22
CA SER A 282 21.57 1.14 -16.37
C SER A 282 20.18 0.53 -16.59
N ASP A 283 19.93 -0.65 -16.02
CA ASP A 283 18.71 -1.42 -16.27
C ASP A 283 17.75 -1.36 -15.06
N VAL A 284 18.09 -0.56 -14.04
CA VAL A 284 17.29 -0.39 -12.83
C VAL A 284 16.57 0.94 -12.91
N ASP A 285 15.24 0.89 -12.90
CA ASP A 285 14.41 2.09 -12.77
C ASP A 285 14.57 2.65 -11.35
N LEU A 286 15.28 3.77 -11.22
CA LEU A 286 15.46 4.50 -9.97
C LEU A 286 14.23 5.38 -9.74
N SER A 287 13.07 4.74 -9.65
CA SER A 287 11.81 5.36 -9.31
C SER A 287 11.22 4.70 -8.07
N GLY A 288 10.42 5.45 -7.33
CA GLY A 288 9.73 4.94 -6.16
C GLY A 288 8.61 5.86 -5.72
N ASP A 289 7.91 5.45 -4.67
CA ASP A 289 6.82 6.22 -4.08
C ASP A 289 6.96 6.25 -2.56
N VAL A 290 6.78 7.43 -1.96
CA VAL A 290 6.60 7.58 -0.52
C VAL A 290 5.29 8.32 -0.26
N ASN A 291 4.35 7.64 0.39
CA ASN A 291 3.04 8.20 0.75
C ASN A 291 2.27 8.82 -0.44
N GLY A 292 2.35 8.20 -1.63
CA GLY A 292 1.69 8.66 -2.85
C GLY A 292 2.41 9.79 -3.58
N ILE A 293 3.64 10.11 -3.20
CA ILE A 293 4.52 11.03 -3.92
C ILE A 293 5.58 10.19 -4.65
N ALA A 294 5.42 10.09 -5.96
CA ALA A 294 6.40 9.45 -6.82
C ALA A 294 7.67 10.31 -6.94
N TYR A 295 8.83 9.66 -6.86
CA TYR A 295 10.11 10.25 -7.25
C TYR A 295 10.72 9.47 -8.41
N GLN A 296 11.45 10.18 -9.24
CA GLN A 296 12.28 9.61 -10.28
C GLN A 296 13.64 10.31 -10.22
N PHE A 297 14.70 9.51 -10.08
CA PHE A 297 16.05 10.02 -10.07
C PHE A 297 16.48 10.44 -11.47
N SER A 298 17.07 11.63 -11.58
CA SER A 298 17.79 12.11 -12.76
C SER A 298 19.29 12.09 -12.49
N GLU A 299 20.09 11.60 -13.44
CA GLU A 299 21.56 11.63 -13.38
C GLU A 299 22.12 12.83 -14.14
N SER A 300 22.98 13.61 -13.49
CA SER A 300 23.79 14.66 -14.12
C SER A 300 25.18 14.64 -13.50
N ASP A 301 26.23 14.49 -14.33
CA ASP A 301 27.64 14.51 -13.89
C ASP A 301 27.96 13.63 -12.66
N SER A 302 27.55 12.36 -12.69
CA SER A 302 27.71 11.40 -11.57
C SER A 302 27.01 11.79 -10.26
N THR A 303 26.09 12.77 -10.35
CA THR A 303 25.21 13.18 -9.26
C THR A 303 23.79 12.74 -9.57
N PHE A 304 23.15 12.01 -8.65
CA PHE A 304 21.74 11.67 -8.75
C PHE A 304 20.93 12.58 -7.84
N SER A 305 19.86 13.17 -8.35
CA SER A 305 18.92 13.97 -7.57
C SER A 305 17.51 13.76 -8.08
N TYR A 306 16.54 14.16 -7.28
CA TYR A 306 15.14 14.21 -7.67
C TYR A 306 14.55 15.47 -7.05
N GLU A 307 13.60 16.10 -7.74
CA GLU A 307 12.99 17.32 -7.25
C GLU A 307 11.94 16.99 -6.19
N THR A 308 12.19 17.39 -4.94
CA THR A 308 11.20 17.31 -3.88
C THR A 308 11.14 18.55 -3.03
N CYS A 309 9.96 18.77 -2.45
CA CYS A 309 9.72 19.88 -1.56
C CYS A 309 10.61 19.84 -0.31
N PRO A 310 10.95 21.01 0.26
CA PRO A 310 11.61 21.08 1.56
C PRO A 310 10.79 20.41 2.67
N ASP A 311 11.42 20.07 3.79
CA ASP A 311 10.76 19.35 4.87
C ASP A 311 9.51 20.08 5.43
N GLY A 312 8.42 19.31 5.52
CA GLY A 312 7.09 19.78 5.91
C GLY A 312 6.37 20.67 4.89
N TYR A 313 6.89 20.84 3.66
CA TYR A 313 6.15 21.43 2.55
C TYR A 313 5.40 20.35 1.77
N LYS A 314 4.21 20.68 1.27
CA LYS A 314 3.43 19.81 0.39
C LYS A 314 3.57 20.24 -1.07
N GLN A 315 3.82 19.28 -1.95
CA GLN A 315 3.97 19.49 -3.39
C GLN A 315 2.62 19.62 -4.11
N PHE A 316 2.55 20.54 -5.05
CA PHE A 316 1.45 20.76 -5.99
C PHE A 316 1.98 20.98 -7.40
N THR A 317 1.15 20.67 -8.39
CA THR A 317 1.43 20.93 -9.79
C THR A 317 0.68 22.19 -10.22
N ARG A 318 1.40 23.21 -10.67
CA ARG A 318 0.86 24.43 -11.28
C ARG A 318 1.15 24.45 -12.78
N THR A 319 0.53 25.37 -13.51
CA THR A 319 0.76 25.56 -14.95
C THR A 319 2.20 25.96 -15.29
N ARG A 320 2.89 26.65 -14.37
CA ARG A 320 4.26 27.14 -14.54
C ARG A 320 5.35 26.20 -14.00
N GLY A 321 4.97 25.15 -13.28
CA GLY A 321 5.93 24.23 -12.66
C GLY A 321 5.45 23.63 -11.35
N LEU A 322 6.33 22.86 -10.72
CA LEU A 322 6.08 22.27 -9.40
C LEU A 322 6.22 23.33 -8.31
N TRP A 323 5.24 23.36 -7.40
CA TRP A 323 5.16 24.33 -6.32
C TRP A 323 5.01 23.64 -4.96
N CYS A 324 5.82 24.03 -4.01
CA CYS A 324 5.78 23.53 -2.64
C CYS A 324 5.13 24.56 -1.75
N MET A 325 4.18 24.18 -0.88
CA MET A 325 3.58 25.13 0.07
C MET A 325 3.46 24.57 1.48
N LYS A 326 3.47 25.48 2.45
CA LYS A 326 3.37 25.20 3.88
C LYS A 326 2.63 26.33 4.60
N LEU A 327 1.86 25.98 5.63
CA LEU A 327 1.26 26.92 6.57
C LEU A 327 2.19 27.15 7.75
N TYR A 328 2.56 28.39 8.01
CA TYR A 328 3.26 28.79 9.24
C TYR A 328 2.27 29.45 10.19
N ASN A 329 2.20 28.95 11.43
CA ASN A 329 1.35 29.50 12.49
C ASN A 329 2.13 30.54 13.32
N PHE A 330 1.57 31.73 13.47
CA PHE A 330 2.11 32.80 14.31
C PHE A 330 0.99 33.34 15.19
N GLN A 331 1.21 33.43 16.50
CA GLN A 331 0.13 33.87 17.41
C GLN A 331 -0.22 35.37 17.26
N THR A 332 0.70 36.22 16.76
CA THR A 332 0.46 37.65 16.54
C THR A 332 1.43 38.23 15.49
N ALA A 333 1.02 38.29 14.22
CA ALA A 333 1.85 38.88 13.17
C ALA A 333 1.05 39.82 12.25
N LYS A 334 1.65 40.90 11.74
CA LYS A 334 0.93 41.84 10.85
C LYS A 334 1.04 41.43 9.39
N ILE A 335 -0.07 41.51 8.65
CA ILE A 335 -0.12 41.12 7.23
C ILE A 335 0.83 41.93 6.33
N ALA A 336 1.16 43.18 6.68
CA ALA A 336 2.13 43.99 5.95
C ALA A 336 3.52 43.35 5.81
N TYR A 337 3.89 42.45 6.73
CA TYR A 337 5.20 41.78 6.74
C TYR A 337 5.17 40.36 6.19
N ASN A 338 4.09 39.95 5.49
CA ASN A 338 3.96 38.60 4.91
C ASN A 338 5.21 38.18 4.10
N ASN A 339 5.68 39.06 3.19
CA ASN A 339 6.93 38.85 2.44
C ASN A 339 8.11 38.57 3.37
N SER A 340 8.32 39.40 4.39
CA SER A 340 9.42 39.27 5.34
C SER A 340 9.34 37.98 6.17
N TYR A 341 8.15 37.51 6.51
CA TYR A 341 7.98 36.24 7.24
C TYR A 341 8.32 35.03 6.38
N CYS A 342 7.86 34.98 5.12
CA CYS A 342 8.23 33.88 4.23
C CYS A 342 9.71 33.91 3.84
N SER A 343 10.29 35.10 3.65
CA SER A 343 11.71 35.25 3.32
C SER A 343 12.66 34.69 4.39
N GLN A 344 12.24 34.63 5.66
CA GLN A 344 13.04 33.99 6.74
C GLN A 344 13.28 32.49 6.50
N TYR A 345 12.42 31.86 5.70
CA TYR A 345 12.49 30.44 5.37
C TYR A 345 12.92 30.20 3.92
N SER A 346 13.55 31.19 3.27
CA SER A 346 13.88 31.14 1.84
C SER A 346 12.67 30.83 0.95
N ALA A 347 11.49 31.32 1.36
CA ALA A 347 10.22 31.09 0.69
C ALA A 347 9.55 32.42 0.31
N TYR A 348 8.53 32.33 -0.53
CA TYR A 348 7.72 33.46 -1.00
C TYR A 348 6.27 33.30 -0.52
N PRO A 349 5.51 34.39 -0.28
CA PRO A 349 4.09 34.24 -0.03
C PRO A 349 3.41 33.49 -1.17
N SER A 350 2.53 32.56 -0.82
CA SER A 350 1.83 31.74 -1.80
C SER A 350 0.35 32.09 -1.86
N GLY A 351 -0.16 32.27 -3.07
CA GLY A 351 -1.59 32.20 -3.37
C GLY A 351 -2.01 30.77 -3.67
N PHE A 352 -3.17 30.61 -4.31
CA PHE A 352 -3.76 29.31 -4.65
C PHE A 352 -4.07 29.21 -6.14
N ASP A 353 -3.47 28.23 -6.82
CA ASP A 353 -3.69 27.99 -8.26
C ASP A 353 -4.64 26.81 -8.53
N ASN A 354 -5.01 26.02 -7.52
CA ASN A 354 -5.99 24.94 -7.67
C ASN A 354 -6.78 24.67 -6.38
N ALA A 355 -7.89 23.93 -6.49
CA ALA A 355 -8.74 23.62 -5.35
C ALA A 355 -8.07 22.72 -4.30
N ASN A 356 -7.11 21.88 -4.70
CA ASN A 356 -6.40 20.97 -3.80
C ASN A 356 -5.47 21.75 -2.85
N GLU A 357 -4.82 22.80 -3.33
CA GLU A 357 -3.99 23.72 -2.52
C GLU A 357 -4.83 24.36 -1.41
N VAL A 358 -6.03 24.84 -1.75
CA VAL A 358 -6.95 25.41 -0.76
C VAL A 358 -7.38 24.36 0.26
N SER A 359 -7.74 23.16 -0.18
CA SER A 359 -8.15 22.06 0.70
C SER A 359 -7.01 21.65 1.64
N TYR A 360 -5.77 21.64 1.16
CA TYR A 360 -4.60 21.33 1.97
C TYR A 360 -4.39 22.37 3.07
N ILE A 361 -4.30 23.66 2.74
CA ILE A 361 -4.12 24.71 3.76
C ILE A 361 -5.29 24.72 4.74
N THR A 362 -6.52 24.51 4.28
CA THR A 362 -7.68 24.40 5.18
C THR A 362 -7.53 23.23 6.15
N SER A 363 -7.07 22.07 5.69
CA SER A 363 -6.81 20.93 6.58
C SER A 363 -5.69 21.20 7.59
N GLN A 364 -4.66 21.96 7.19
CA GLN A 364 -3.60 22.41 8.12
C GLN A 364 -4.14 23.40 9.17
N MET A 365 -5.03 24.32 8.77
CA MET A 365 -5.69 25.23 9.71
C MET A 365 -6.54 24.46 10.73
N ILE A 366 -7.30 23.45 10.29
CA ILE A 366 -8.08 22.57 11.18
C ILE A 366 -7.16 21.83 12.16
N ALA A 367 -6.08 21.23 11.66
CA ALA A 367 -5.11 20.51 12.48
C ALA A 367 -4.44 21.40 13.55
N ASN A 368 -4.27 22.69 13.25
CA ASN A 368 -3.71 23.68 14.17
C ASN A 368 -4.79 24.42 15.00
N SER A 369 -6.05 23.96 14.98
CA SER A 369 -7.17 24.59 15.69
C SER A 369 -7.42 26.07 15.34
N MET A 370 -7.11 26.47 14.12
CA MET A 370 -7.21 27.85 13.63
C MET A 370 -8.64 28.18 13.13
N TYR A 371 -9.62 28.11 14.02
CA TYR A 371 -11.03 28.40 13.70
C TYR A 371 -11.34 29.90 13.82
N ALA A 372 -12.10 30.45 12.85
CA ALA A 372 -12.53 31.85 12.83
C ALA A 372 -11.39 32.90 12.87
N VAL A 373 -10.18 32.53 12.44
CA VAL A 373 -9.01 33.41 12.33
C VAL A 373 -8.61 33.64 10.88
N ASP A 374 -7.86 34.71 10.64
CA ASP A 374 -7.31 35.06 9.33
C ASP A 374 -5.87 34.56 9.19
N VAL A 375 -5.58 33.95 8.05
CA VAL A 375 -4.24 33.53 7.61
C VAL A 375 -3.89 34.28 6.35
N ALA A 376 -2.74 34.94 6.33
CA ALA A 376 -2.30 35.69 5.16
C ALA A 376 -1.93 34.76 3.99
N VAL A 377 -2.34 35.16 2.80
CA VAL A 377 -1.98 34.52 1.52
C VAL A 377 -1.38 35.57 0.60
N ASP A 378 -0.81 35.14 -0.52
CA ASP A 378 -0.36 36.11 -1.52
C ASP A 378 -1.55 36.80 -2.21
N GLY A 379 -1.40 38.10 -2.39
CA GLY A 379 -2.22 38.93 -3.24
C GLY A 379 -2.72 40.22 -2.58
N TYR A 380 -3.05 41.16 -3.46
CA TYR A 380 -3.55 42.48 -3.13
C TYR A 380 -4.59 42.93 -4.15
N ARG A 381 -5.47 43.84 -3.73
CA ARG A 381 -6.52 44.38 -4.61
C ARG A 381 -5.88 45.23 -5.71
N SER A 382 -6.23 44.99 -6.97
CA SER A 382 -5.64 45.74 -8.09
C SER A 382 -5.93 47.24 -7.95
N SER A 383 -4.99 48.05 -8.41
CA SER A 383 -5.13 49.52 -8.43
C SER A 383 -6.35 49.99 -9.23
N SER A 384 -6.80 49.19 -10.21
CA SER A 384 -8.02 49.40 -10.99
C SER A 384 -9.27 49.52 -10.10
N CYS A 385 -9.28 48.81 -8.97
CA CYS A 385 -10.40 48.76 -8.03
C CYS A 385 -10.41 49.89 -6.99
N PHE A 386 -9.42 50.77 -6.92
CA PHE A 386 -9.34 51.77 -5.84
C PHE A 386 -10.39 52.88 -5.97
N ASN A 387 -10.88 53.17 -7.17
CA ASN A 387 -11.83 54.23 -7.46
C ASN A 387 -13.24 53.73 -7.84
N SER A 388 -13.49 52.42 -7.79
CA SER A 388 -14.81 51.86 -8.12
C SER A 388 -15.81 52.12 -7.00
N THR A 389 -16.75 53.04 -7.22
CA THR A 389 -17.85 53.34 -6.28
C THR A 389 -19.16 52.65 -6.66
N THR A 390 -19.22 52.02 -7.84
CA THR A 390 -20.46 51.54 -8.45
C THR A 390 -20.49 50.04 -8.78
N VAL A 391 -19.33 49.35 -8.78
CA VAL A 391 -19.25 47.91 -9.10
C VAL A 391 -18.43 47.16 -8.04
N TRP A 392 -18.91 45.98 -7.65
CA TRP A 392 -18.12 44.99 -6.88
C TRP A 392 -16.87 44.65 -7.72
N CYS A 393 -15.70 45.15 -7.31
CA CYS A 393 -14.46 44.95 -8.04
C CYS A 393 -13.67 43.84 -7.35
N ASP A 394 -13.63 42.67 -7.98
CA ASP A 394 -12.93 41.47 -7.53
C ASP A 394 -11.65 41.22 -8.34
N ASP A 395 -11.00 42.29 -8.78
CA ASP A 395 -9.72 42.24 -9.48
C ASP A 395 -8.55 42.30 -8.48
N TYR A 396 -7.63 41.35 -8.61
CA TYR A 396 -6.50 41.16 -7.70
C TYR A 396 -5.24 40.85 -8.47
N GLU A 397 -4.14 41.32 -7.91
CA GLU A 397 -2.80 41.04 -8.36
C GLU A 397 -2.06 40.29 -7.25
N TYR A 398 -1.04 39.54 -7.64
CA TYR A 398 -0.18 38.81 -6.73
C TYR A 398 1.11 39.60 -6.51
N PHE A 399 1.70 39.55 -5.31
CA PHE A 399 2.98 40.23 -5.08
C PHE A 399 4.11 39.62 -5.90
N ASN A 400 3.94 38.37 -6.30
CA ASN A 400 4.87 37.64 -7.09
C ASN A 400 4.16 36.97 -8.27
N ASN A 401 4.94 36.61 -9.28
CA ASN A 401 4.45 35.91 -10.46
C ASN A 401 4.35 34.39 -10.24
N TYR A 402 4.37 33.90 -9.00
CA TYR A 402 4.28 32.47 -8.72
C TYR A 402 2.83 31.94 -8.69
N THR A 403 1.85 32.83 -8.53
CA THR A 403 0.42 32.50 -8.58
C THR A 403 -0.18 33.08 -9.86
N SER A 404 -0.96 32.29 -10.59
CA SER A 404 -1.39 32.59 -11.96
C SER A 404 -2.91 32.72 -12.14
N THR A 405 -3.72 32.14 -11.25
CA THR A 405 -5.18 32.09 -11.44
C THR A 405 -5.99 32.52 -10.21
N PRO A 406 -6.86 33.55 -10.31
CA PRO A 406 -7.79 33.92 -9.24
C PRO A 406 -9.06 33.05 -9.20
N ALA A 407 -9.15 31.99 -10.02
CA ALA A 407 -10.35 31.18 -10.23
C ALA A 407 -10.88 30.47 -8.97
N TYR A 408 -10.09 30.43 -7.90
CA TYR A 408 -10.41 29.71 -6.68
C TYR A 408 -10.73 30.62 -5.50
N ILE A 409 -10.89 31.92 -5.73
CA ILE A 409 -11.33 32.89 -4.72
C ILE A 409 -12.86 32.81 -4.59
N ASN A 410 -13.34 32.55 -3.36
CA ASN A 410 -14.73 32.77 -3.01
C ASN A 410 -14.73 33.93 -2.00
N TRP A 411 -15.76 34.77 -2.00
CA TRP A 411 -15.80 35.98 -1.19
C TRP A 411 -16.73 35.80 0.01
N THR A 412 -16.45 36.46 1.15
CA THR A 412 -17.47 36.64 2.20
C THR A 412 -18.66 37.41 1.64
N SER A 413 -19.83 37.26 2.26
CA SER A 413 -20.98 38.14 1.96
C SER A 413 -20.71 39.63 2.18
N THR A 414 -19.64 39.97 2.92
CA THR A 414 -19.20 41.34 3.23
C THR A 414 -17.89 41.74 2.54
N SER A 415 -17.30 40.86 1.72
CA SER A 415 -16.04 41.14 1.01
C SER A 415 -16.22 40.91 -0.51
N PRO A 416 -15.41 41.52 -1.37
CA PRO A 416 -14.49 42.59 -1.03
C PRO A 416 -15.25 43.81 -0.51
N SER A 417 -14.69 44.44 0.52
CA SER A 417 -15.36 45.52 1.23
C SER A 417 -15.37 46.79 0.35
N ARG A 418 -16.41 47.63 0.52
CA ARG A 418 -16.51 48.92 -0.19
C ARG A 418 -15.74 50.06 0.50
N TRP A 419 -14.96 49.77 1.54
CA TRP A 419 -14.36 50.80 2.38
C TRP A 419 -13.17 51.46 1.67
N THR A 420 -13.27 52.76 1.40
CA THR A 420 -12.23 53.55 0.68
C THR A 420 -11.52 54.58 1.55
N PHE A 421 -11.80 54.68 2.86
CA PHE A 421 -11.24 55.76 3.68
C PHE A 421 -10.59 55.30 5.00
N THR A 422 -9.40 55.88 5.23
CA THR A 422 -8.49 55.86 6.41
C THR A 422 -7.61 54.61 6.64
N TYR A 423 -8.06 53.40 6.30
CA TYR A 423 -7.20 52.20 6.34
C TYR A 423 -7.42 51.42 5.04
N GLN A 424 -6.46 51.48 4.10
CA GLN A 424 -6.60 50.81 2.80
C GLN A 424 -6.61 49.28 2.98
N GLU A 425 -7.78 48.68 2.81
CA GLU A 425 -8.02 47.23 2.80
C GLU A 425 -7.62 46.65 1.43
N ASN A 426 -6.36 46.24 1.31
CA ASN A 426 -5.76 45.88 0.02
C ASN A 426 -4.96 44.56 0.09
N ARG A 427 -5.12 43.74 1.12
CA ARG A 427 -4.33 42.50 1.29
C ARG A 427 -5.25 41.32 1.44
N LEU A 428 -4.85 40.19 0.87
CA LEU A 428 -5.62 38.97 0.86
C LEU A 428 -5.29 38.06 2.04
N ALA A 429 -6.32 37.57 2.73
CA ALA A 429 -6.20 36.55 3.77
C ALA A 429 -7.30 35.50 3.60
N ILE A 430 -7.04 34.25 4.00
CA ILE A 430 -8.01 33.16 4.06
C ILE A 430 -8.54 32.96 5.48
N ARG A 431 -9.86 32.74 5.60
CA ARG A 431 -10.56 32.46 6.87
C ARG A 431 -11.43 31.21 6.76
N MET A 432 -11.53 30.43 7.85
CA MET A 432 -12.51 29.36 8.00
C MET A 432 -13.80 29.87 8.69
N ALA A 433 -14.95 29.76 8.02
CA ALA A 433 -16.27 30.01 8.60
C ALA A 433 -16.81 28.76 9.32
N ASN A 434 -17.61 28.93 10.38
CA ASN A 434 -18.08 27.83 11.23
C ASN A 434 -18.86 26.75 10.44
N SER A 435 -18.51 25.48 10.71
CA SER A 435 -19.14 24.19 10.37
C SER A 435 -19.54 23.89 8.91
N SER A 436 -19.33 24.80 7.97
CA SER A 436 -19.48 24.54 6.53
C SER A 436 -18.18 24.82 5.82
N ILE A 437 -17.60 23.79 5.19
CA ILE A 437 -16.51 23.86 4.20
C ILE A 437 -17.06 24.50 2.91
N ARG A 438 -17.68 25.67 3.04
CA ARG A 438 -18.29 26.40 1.95
C ARG A 438 -17.94 27.84 2.17
N ILE A 439 -17.00 28.29 1.33
CA ILE A 439 -16.57 29.66 1.12
C ILE A 439 -15.28 29.96 1.89
N LYS A 440 -14.20 29.68 1.14
CA LYS A 440 -12.96 30.43 1.06
C LYS A 440 -13.32 31.90 1.15
N ILE A 441 -12.63 32.67 1.96
CA ILE A 441 -12.92 34.09 2.09
C ILE A 441 -11.60 34.77 1.93
N PHE A 442 -11.42 35.41 0.78
CA PHE A 442 -10.46 36.48 0.69
C PHE A 442 -11.05 37.65 1.47
N ASN A 443 -10.41 38.02 2.56
CA ASN A 443 -10.74 39.25 3.27
C ASN A 443 -9.74 40.28 2.77
N ASP A 444 -10.21 41.40 2.24
CA ASP A 444 -9.38 42.56 2.00
C ASP A 444 -9.18 43.25 3.35
N ILE A 445 -7.98 43.10 3.91
CA ILE A 445 -7.70 43.59 5.25
C ILE A 445 -6.69 44.74 5.19
N ALA A 446 -6.86 45.70 6.09
CA ALA A 446 -5.90 46.76 6.28
C ALA A 446 -4.51 46.19 6.58
N SER A 447 -3.47 46.82 6.02
CA SER A 447 -2.06 46.43 6.22
C SER A 447 -1.65 46.31 7.71
N VAL A 448 -2.39 46.95 8.62
CA VAL A 448 -2.15 46.92 10.06
C VAL A 448 -2.74 45.72 10.79
N ALA A 449 -3.51 44.87 10.10
CA ALA A 449 -4.22 43.78 10.75
C ALA A 449 -3.35 42.60 11.11
N TRP A 450 -3.81 41.92 12.16
CA TRP A 450 -3.16 40.76 12.74
C TRP A 450 -3.63 39.47 12.07
N MET A 451 -2.67 38.60 11.80
CA MET A 451 -2.80 37.30 11.18
C MET A 451 -2.33 36.23 12.15
N TYR A 452 -3.01 35.08 12.10
CA TYR A 452 -2.65 33.89 12.86
C TYR A 452 -1.69 32.97 12.11
N GLY A 453 -1.39 33.28 10.85
CA GLY A 453 -0.42 32.53 10.06
C GLY A 453 -0.18 33.11 8.69
N PHE A 454 0.78 32.53 7.99
CA PHE A 454 1.14 32.88 6.61
C PHE A 454 1.29 31.61 5.78
N VAL A 455 0.79 31.63 4.56
CA VAL A 455 1.04 30.58 3.57
C VAL A 455 2.27 30.96 2.76
N CYS A 456 3.32 30.17 2.89
CA CYS A 456 4.56 30.36 2.14
C CYS A 456 4.77 29.20 1.17
N GLY A 457 5.46 29.46 0.07
CA GLY A 457 5.80 28.46 -0.91
C GLY A 457 7.15 28.67 -1.57
N VAL A 458 7.64 27.59 -2.17
CA VAL A 458 8.96 27.48 -2.80
C VAL A 458 8.78 26.86 -4.19
N PRO A 459 9.32 27.48 -5.25
CA PRO A 459 9.34 26.86 -6.58
C PRO A 459 10.31 25.68 -6.62
N LEU A 460 9.95 24.60 -7.30
CA LEU A 460 10.87 23.53 -7.70
C LEU A 460 11.19 23.66 -9.19
N GLY A 461 12.46 23.44 -9.53
CA GLY A 461 12.99 23.56 -10.90
C GLY A 461 13.22 25.01 -11.35
N ASN A 462 13.55 25.19 -12.63
CA ASN A 462 13.70 26.52 -13.24
C ASN A 462 12.31 27.12 -13.49
N TRP A 463 11.94 28.09 -12.67
CA TRP A 463 10.83 28.98 -12.95
C TRP A 463 11.37 30.16 -13.75
N ASP A 464 11.18 30.13 -15.07
CA ASP A 464 11.57 31.25 -15.94
C ASP A 464 10.65 32.45 -15.67
N PHE A 465 11.22 33.49 -15.06
CA PHE A 465 10.59 34.80 -14.94
C PHE A 465 11.02 35.62 -16.15
N GLU A 466 10.25 35.54 -17.25
CA GLU A 466 10.29 36.58 -18.28
C GLU A 466 9.68 37.89 -17.76
#